data_AF-A0A2V8QSX2-F1
#
_entry.id   AF-A0A2V8QSX2-F1
#
_cell.length_a   1.000
_cell.length_b   1.000
_cell.length_c   1.000
_cell.angle_alpha   90.00
_cell.angle_beta   90.00
_cell.angle_gamma   90.00
#
_symmetry.space_group_name_H-M   'P 1'
#
loop_
_entity.id
_entity.type
_entity.pdbx_description
1 polymer ?
#
loop_
_entity_poly.entity_id
_entity_poly.type
_entity_poly.pdbx_seq_one_letter_code
_entity_poly.pdbx_strand_id
1 'polypeptide(L)'
;MAKRAQQYLNRLGLHLQRAKQRIKQSGFSNFGEEQILERFVAELLPASHSRVAVDIGAGDGVRGSNTYALFRAGWRGLGIEGDERRARRLARTYKNLPGVEAVHALVTPENVGSLLREHKVPRDFGVLSLDIDSYDYFVLARILESFRP
;
A
#
# COMPACT_ATOMS: atom_id res chain seq x y z
N MET A 1 -3.26 -5.86 -42.88
CA MET A 1 -3.03 -7.20 -42.30
C MET A 1 -1.97 -7.17 -41.18
N ALA A 2 -0.76 -6.66 -41.42
CA ALA A 2 0.35 -6.66 -40.43
C ALA A 2 0.06 -5.96 -39.08
N LYS A 3 -0.65 -4.82 -39.09
CA LYS A 3 -0.93 -4.04 -37.86
C LYS A 3 -1.83 -4.78 -36.86
N ARG A 4 -2.80 -5.57 -37.36
CA ARG A 4 -3.69 -6.41 -36.53
C ARG A 4 -2.95 -7.62 -35.95
N ALA A 5 -2.06 -8.23 -36.72
CA ALA A 5 -1.21 -9.32 -36.24
C ALA A 5 -0.25 -8.85 -35.14
N GLN A 6 0.36 -7.67 -35.30
CA GLN A 6 1.23 -7.09 -34.27
C GLN A 6 0.48 -6.77 -32.96
N GLN A 7 -0.75 -6.24 -33.06
CA GLN A 7 -1.59 -6.00 -31.88
C GLN A 7 -1.96 -7.31 -31.16
N TYR A 8 -2.24 -8.38 -31.90
CA TYR A 8 -2.47 -9.70 -31.34
C TYR A 8 -1.24 -10.24 -30.64
N LEU A 9 -0.07 -10.17 -31.26
CA LEU A 9 1.20 -10.60 -30.66
C LEU A 9 1.54 -9.80 -29.40
N ASN A 10 1.32 -8.48 -29.39
CA ASN A 10 1.53 -7.65 -28.21
C ASN A 10 0.58 -8.05 -27.08
N ARG A 11 -0.71 -8.27 -27.37
CA ARG A 11 -1.67 -8.78 -26.38
C ARG A 11 -1.27 -10.15 -25.85
N LEU A 12 -0.89 -11.07 -26.73
CA LEU A 12 -0.45 -12.42 -26.35
C LEU A 12 0.80 -12.35 -25.46
N GLY A 13 1.76 -11.47 -25.81
CA GLY A 13 2.95 -11.19 -25.01
C GLY A 13 2.61 -10.67 -23.62
N LEU A 14 1.68 -9.70 -23.52
CA LEU A 14 1.14 -9.21 -22.25
C LEU A 14 0.45 -10.31 -21.44
N HIS A 15 -0.35 -11.16 -22.08
CA HIS A 15 -1.02 -12.28 -21.43
C HIS A 15 -0.03 -13.31 -20.90
N LEU A 16 1.01 -13.65 -21.68
CA LEU A 16 2.07 -14.57 -21.27
C LEU A 16 2.92 -13.98 -20.14
N GLN A 17 3.23 -12.68 -20.20
CA GLN A 17 3.95 -12.00 -19.13
C GLN A 17 3.15 -11.98 -17.83
N ARG A 18 1.85 -11.65 -17.88
CA ARG A 18 0.93 -11.72 -16.74
C ARG A 18 0.78 -13.15 -16.21
N ALA A 19 0.71 -14.16 -17.07
CA ALA A 19 0.62 -15.56 -16.67
C ALA A 19 1.89 -16.04 -15.95
N LYS A 20 3.07 -15.69 -16.49
CA LYS A 20 4.36 -15.95 -15.83
C LYS A 20 4.45 -15.27 -14.46
N GLN A 21 3.97 -14.03 -14.35
CA GLN A 21 3.93 -13.30 -13.08
C GLN A 21 2.96 -13.93 -12.07
N ARG A 22 1.79 -14.43 -12.52
CA ARG A 22 0.83 -15.16 -11.65
C ARG A 22 1.41 -16.47 -11.11
N ILE A 23 2.18 -17.19 -11.93
CA ILE A 23 2.86 -18.43 -11.50
C ILE A 23 3.97 -18.12 -10.48
N LYS A 24 4.56 -16.92 -10.55
CA LYS A 24 5.62 -16.46 -9.65
C LYS A 24 5.10 -15.69 -8.43
N GLN A 25 3.80 -15.72 -8.14
CA GLN A 25 3.25 -15.07 -6.93
C GLN A 25 3.74 -15.81 -5.67
N SER A 26 4.90 -15.38 -5.18
CA SER A 26 5.36 -15.59 -3.81
C SER A 26 5.36 -14.24 -3.11
N GLY A 27 4.72 -14.13 -1.95
CA GLY A 27 4.62 -12.86 -1.21
C GLY A 27 3.17 -12.42 -0.96
N PHE A 28 3.02 -11.21 -0.45
CA PHE A 28 1.75 -10.57 -0.09
C PHE A 28 1.23 -9.68 -1.22
N SER A 29 2.12 -8.92 -1.86
CA SER A 29 1.85 -7.91 -2.89
C SER A 29 1.62 -8.46 -4.30
N ASN A 30 1.04 -7.62 -5.16
CA ASN A 30 0.99 -7.89 -6.59
C ASN A 30 2.38 -7.69 -7.21
N PHE A 31 2.74 -8.55 -8.16
CA PHE A 31 3.97 -8.41 -8.95
C PHE A 31 5.29 -8.32 -8.16
N GLY A 32 5.29 -8.67 -6.87
CA GLY A 32 6.47 -8.58 -6.00
C GLY A 32 6.84 -7.15 -5.60
N GLU A 33 5.86 -6.25 -5.56
CA GLU A 33 6.06 -4.85 -5.18
C GLU A 33 6.61 -4.70 -3.75
N GLU A 34 6.31 -5.62 -2.84
CA GLU A 34 6.87 -5.61 -1.48
C GLU A 34 8.40 -5.76 -1.49
N GLN A 35 8.97 -6.63 -2.34
CA GLN A 35 10.43 -6.80 -2.40
C GLN A 35 11.10 -5.58 -3.04
N ILE A 36 10.42 -4.94 -3.99
CA ILE A 36 10.89 -3.68 -4.60
C ILE A 36 10.88 -2.57 -3.55
N LEU A 37 9.80 -2.47 -2.77
CA LEU A 37 9.66 -1.50 -1.70
C LEU A 37 10.72 -1.73 -0.61
N GLU A 38 10.91 -2.98 -0.15
CA GLU A 38 11.97 -3.33 0.82
C GLU A 38 13.35 -2.88 0.35
N ARG A 39 13.67 -3.10 -0.93
CA ARG A 39 14.93 -2.66 -1.52
C ARG A 39 15.07 -1.13 -1.48
N PHE A 40 14.05 -0.40 -1.91
CA PHE A 40 14.10 1.06 -1.91
C PHE A 40 14.12 1.66 -0.50
N VAL A 41 13.42 1.06 0.45
CA VAL A 41 13.50 1.46 1.87
C VAL A 41 14.92 1.26 2.39
N ALA A 42 15.57 0.13 2.07
CA ALA A 42 16.94 -0.12 2.50
C ALA A 42 17.98 0.81 1.82
N GLU A 43 17.75 1.21 0.58
CA GLU A 43 18.66 2.04 -0.21
C GLU A 43 18.50 3.54 0.05
N LEU A 44 17.26 4.01 0.16
CA LEU A 44 16.92 5.44 0.12
C LEU A 44 16.57 6.01 1.49
N LEU A 45 16.05 5.20 2.42
CA LEU A 45 15.55 5.70 3.70
C LEU A 45 16.66 5.64 4.77
N PRO A 46 17.07 6.78 5.37
CA PRO A 46 18.09 6.78 6.42
C PRO A 46 17.68 5.94 7.63
N ALA A 47 18.64 5.30 8.29
CA ALA A 47 18.37 4.48 9.47
C ALA A 47 17.73 5.25 10.64
N SER A 48 17.93 6.57 10.70
CA SER A 48 17.33 7.49 11.67
C SER A 48 15.89 7.91 11.33
N HIS A 49 15.39 7.58 10.15
CA HIS A 49 14.05 7.97 9.70
C HIS A 49 12.96 7.10 10.36
N SER A 50 11.74 7.63 10.41
CA SER A 50 10.64 6.96 11.08
C SER A 50 10.27 5.63 10.41
N ARG A 51 10.26 4.54 11.19
CA ARG A 51 9.79 3.22 10.75
C ARG A 51 8.27 3.09 10.94
N VAL A 52 7.55 3.99 10.29
CA VAL A 52 6.08 4.03 10.27
C VAL A 52 5.63 3.95 8.82
N ALA A 53 4.77 2.98 8.50
CA ALA A 53 4.12 2.90 7.19
C ALA A 53 2.62 3.17 7.31
N VAL A 54 2.06 3.87 6.33
CA VAL A 54 0.63 4.14 6.19
C VAL A 54 0.13 3.45 4.92
N ASP A 55 -0.94 2.68 5.03
CA ASP A 55 -1.58 1.97 3.92
C ASP A 55 -3.03 2.42 3.78
N ILE A 56 -3.32 3.23 2.76
CA ILE A 56 -4.67 3.75 2.47
C ILE A 56 -5.25 2.94 1.32
N GLY A 57 -6.35 2.22 1.59
CA GLY A 57 -6.85 1.15 0.72
C GLY A 57 -6.26 -0.23 1.07
N ALA A 58 -6.03 -0.48 2.37
CA ALA A 58 -5.26 -1.63 2.84
C ALA A 58 -5.91 -3.01 2.60
N GLY A 59 -7.18 -3.06 2.17
CA GLY A 59 -7.89 -4.31 1.89
C GLY A 59 -8.02 -5.19 3.13
N ASP A 60 -7.55 -6.44 3.05
CA ASP A 60 -7.52 -7.36 4.21
C ASP A 60 -6.20 -7.32 4.99
N GLY A 61 -5.28 -6.43 4.59
CA GLY A 61 -3.98 -6.24 5.21
C GLY A 61 -2.95 -7.32 4.85
N VAL A 62 -3.25 -8.25 3.94
CA VAL A 62 -2.32 -9.30 3.51
C VAL A 62 -2.30 -9.42 2.00
N ARG A 63 -3.43 -9.76 1.38
CA ARG A 63 -3.48 -10.05 -0.05
C ARG A 63 -3.43 -8.75 -0.85
N GLY A 64 -2.41 -8.62 -1.68
CA GLY A 64 -2.11 -7.42 -2.44
C GLY A 64 -1.41 -6.34 -1.61
N SER A 65 -1.06 -6.59 -0.34
CA SER A 65 -0.48 -5.55 0.51
C SER A 65 1.00 -5.35 0.23
N ASN A 66 1.37 -4.09 -0.02
CA ASN A 66 2.77 -3.68 -0.14
C ASN A 66 3.43 -3.45 1.23
N THR A 67 2.64 -3.16 2.26
CA THR A 67 3.14 -2.74 3.59
C THR A 67 3.19 -3.86 4.62
N TYR A 68 2.47 -4.97 4.42
CA TYR A 68 2.39 -6.06 5.39
C TYR A 68 3.76 -6.67 5.74
N ALA A 69 4.67 -6.78 4.78
CA ALA A 69 6.03 -7.24 5.04
C ALA A 69 6.79 -6.31 6.01
N LEU A 70 6.62 -4.99 5.88
CA LEU A 70 7.21 -4.00 6.79
C LEU A 70 6.65 -4.16 8.21
N PHE A 71 5.34 -4.34 8.35
CA PHE A 71 4.69 -4.57 9.64
C PHE A 71 5.18 -5.86 10.31
N ARG A 72 5.38 -6.93 9.52
CA ARG A 72 5.99 -8.19 10.00
C ARG A 72 7.46 -8.02 10.41
N ALA A 73 8.17 -7.06 9.83
CA ALA A 73 9.52 -6.66 10.21
C ALA A 73 9.57 -5.68 11.40
N GLY A 74 8.45 -5.45 12.09
CA GLY A 74 8.38 -4.64 13.30
C GLY A 74 8.20 -3.14 13.06
N TRP A 75 7.84 -2.72 11.84
CA TRP A 75 7.41 -1.36 11.59
C TRP A 75 6.08 -1.08 12.29
N ARG A 76 5.94 0.14 12.82
CA ARG A 76 4.64 0.65 13.25
C ARG A 76 3.83 1.06 12.04
N GLY A 77 2.52 1.25 12.20
CA GLY A 77 1.75 1.74 11.07
C GLY A 77 0.26 1.89 11.28
N LEU A 78 -0.38 2.29 10.19
CA LEU A 78 -1.81 2.53 10.10
C LEU A 78 -2.32 1.99 8.76
N GLY A 79 -3.21 1.01 8.81
CA GLY A 79 -3.99 0.57 7.65
C GLY A 79 -5.40 1.16 7.71
N ILE A 80 -5.84 1.78 6.62
CA ILE A 80 -7.18 2.33 6.47
C ILE A 80 -7.88 1.64 5.30
N GLU A 81 -9.09 1.17 5.54
CA GLU A 81 -9.92 0.51 4.52
C GLU A 81 -11.35 1.04 4.58
N GLY A 82 -11.95 1.31 3.41
CA GLY A 82 -13.30 1.87 3.31
C GLY A 82 -14.42 0.82 3.31
N ASP A 83 -14.17 -0.36 2.76
CA ASP A 83 -15.14 -1.47 2.78
C ASP A 83 -15.18 -2.15 4.15
N GLU A 84 -16.36 -2.19 4.75
CA GLU A 84 -16.55 -2.71 6.10
C GLU A 84 -16.13 -4.19 6.24
N ARG A 85 -16.36 -5.02 5.23
CA ARG A 85 -16.01 -6.45 5.29
C ARG A 85 -14.50 -6.63 5.25
N ARG A 86 -13.81 -5.89 4.38
CA ARG A 86 -12.34 -5.87 4.29
C ARG A 86 -11.72 -5.28 5.56
N ALA A 87 -12.24 -4.16 6.07
CA ALA A 87 -11.76 -3.53 7.30
C ALA A 87 -11.88 -4.47 8.52
N ARG A 88 -12.95 -5.26 8.63
CA ARG A 88 -13.04 -6.30 9.67
C ARG A 88 -11.96 -7.38 9.54
N ARG A 89 -11.55 -7.73 8.31
CA ARG A 89 -10.44 -8.69 8.09
C ARG A 89 -9.10 -8.02 8.43
N LEU A 90 -8.88 -6.79 7.98
CA LEU A 90 -7.72 -5.96 8.31
C LEU A 90 -7.49 -5.90 9.83
N ALA A 91 -8.54 -5.59 10.61
CA ALA A 91 -8.47 -5.54 12.07
C ALA A 91 -8.05 -6.87 12.70
N ARG A 92 -8.51 -8.01 12.15
CA ARG A 92 -8.07 -9.34 12.62
C ARG A 92 -6.62 -9.61 12.26
N THR A 93 -6.19 -9.22 11.05
CA THR A 93 -4.81 -9.35 10.59
C THR A 93 -3.86 -8.57 11.49
N TYR A 94 -4.20 -7.31 11.81
CA TYR A 94 -3.29 -6.41 12.53
C TYR A 94 -3.33 -6.59 14.05
N LYS A 95 -4.32 -7.32 14.60
CA LYS A 95 -4.46 -7.57 16.04
C LYS A 95 -3.17 -8.05 16.72
N ASN A 96 -2.34 -8.83 16.03
CA ASN A 96 -1.11 -9.40 16.57
C ASN A 96 0.17 -8.70 16.08
N LEU A 97 0.05 -7.56 15.40
CA LEU A 97 1.18 -6.76 14.92
C LEU A 97 1.41 -5.59 15.88
N PRO A 98 2.52 -5.57 16.65
CA PRO A 98 2.78 -4.53 17.62
C PRO A 98 2.86 -3.14 16.97
N GLY A 99 2.05 -2.20 17.46
CA GLY A 99 2.09 -0.81 16.99
C GLY A 99 1.54 -0.58 15.58
N VAL A 100 0.72 -1.51 15.08
CA VAL A 100 0.00 -1.36 13.81
C VAL A 100 -1.50 -1.27 14.09
N GLU A 101 -2.13 -0.20 13.60
CA GLU A 101 -3.55 0.08 13.79
C GLU A 101 -4.35 -0.18 12.51
N ALA A 102 -5.59 -0.64 12.66
CA ALA A 102 -6.52 -0.85 11.56
C ALA A 102 -7.75 0.04 11.75
N VAL A 103 -8.10 0.80 10.71
CA VAL A 103 -9.20 1.78 10.75
C VAL A 103 -10.17 1.52 9.61
N HIS A 104 -11.46 1.49 9.95
CA HIS A 104 -12.54 1.49 8.97
C HIS A 104 -12.93 2.94 8.67
N ALA A 105 -12.52 3.46 7.53
CA ALA A 105 -12.88 4.80 7.08
C ALA A 105 -12.75 4.93 5.56
N LEU A 106 -13.68 5.66 4.93
CA LEU A 106 -13.52 6.13 3.56
C LEU A 106 -12.63 7.39 3.58
N VAL A 107 -11.44 7.30 3.00
CA VAL A 107 -10.51 8.43 2.98
C VAL A 107 -10.87 9.42 1.88
N THR A 108 -10.90 10.69 2.25
CA THR A 108 -11.17 11.82 1.36
C THR A 108 -10.13 12.93 1.61
N PRO A 109 -10.00 13.91 0.69
CA PRO A 109 -9.11 15.05 0.88
C PRO A 109 -9.41 15.84 2.16
N GLU A 110 -10.68 15.87 2.59
CA GLU A 110 -11.14 16.63 3.76
C GLU A 110 -10.78 15.94 5.09
N ASN A 111 -10.69 14.61 5.10
CA ASN A 111 -10.51 13.85 6.34
C ASN A 111 -9.12 13.23 6.53
N VAL A 112 -8.33 13.09 5.45
CA VAL A 112 -7.05 12.36 5.53
C VAL A 112 -6.10 12.99 6.57
N GLY A 113 -6.03 14.32 6.61
CA GLY A 113 -5.18 15.01 7.57
C GLY A 113 -5.58 14.77 9.02
N SER A 114 -6.89 14.77 9.33
CA SER A 114 -7.37 14.50 10.70
C SER A 114 -7.17 13.04 11.08
N LEU A 115 -7.44 12.10 10.17
CA LEU A 115 -7.23 10.67 10.40
C LEU A 115 -5.76 10.37 10.76
N LEU A 116 -4.81 10.88 9.99
CA LEU A 116 -3.39 10.66 10.27
C LEU A 116 -2.97 11.25 11.62
N ARG A 117 -3.49 12.42 12.00
CA ARG A 117 -3.19 13.05 13.31
C ARG A 117 -3.82 12.31 14.48
N GLU A 118 -5.07 11.88 14.35
CA GLU A 118 -5.81 11.14 15.38
C GLU A 118 -5.08 9.84 15.74
N HIS A 119 -4.58 9.14 14.73
CA HIS A 119 -3.79 7.90 14.88
C HIS A 119 -2.29 8.16 15.12
N LYS A 120 -1.91 9.39 15.47
CA LYS A 120 -0.55 9.76 15.89
C LYS A 120 0.52 9.37 14.86
N VAL A 121 0.19 9.43 13.57
CA VAL A 121 1.16 9.24 12.49
C VAL A 121 2.14 10.41 12.54
N PRO A 122 3.46 10.15 12.65
CA PRO A 122 4.44 11.21 12.68
C PRO A 122 4.46 11.96 11.35
N ARG A 123 4.84 13.25 11.38
CA ARG A 123 4.86 14.07 10.15
C ARG A 123 5.82 13.51 9.11
N ASP A 124 6.89 12.87 9.52
CA ASP A 124 7.97 12.26 8.75
C ASP A 124 7.92 10.73 8.81
N PHE A 125 6.72 10.14 8.69
CA PHE A 125 6.59 8.68 8.55
C PHE A 125 7.31 8.20 7.27
N GLY A 126 7.73 6.94 7.19
CA GLY A 126 8.70 6.52 6.18
C GLY A 126 8.13 5.94 4.89
N VAL A 127 6.90 5.43 4.88
CA VAL A 127 6.29 4.81 3.69
C VAL A 127 4.81 5.15 3.61
N LEU A 128 4.38 5.65 2.45
CA LEU A 128 2.98 5.77 2.08
C LEU A 128 2.65 4.76 0.95
N SER A 129 1.70 3.87 1.23
CA SER A 129 0.99 3.07 0.22
C SER A 129 -0.41 3.67 0.04
N LEU A 130 -0.77 4.02 -1.20
CA LEU A 130 -2.02 4.67 -1.54
C LEU A 130 -2.65 3.97 -2.75
N ASP A 131 -3.70 3.19 -2.50
CA ASP A 131 -4.45 2.45 -3.52
C ASP A 131 -5.95 2.61 -3.26
N ILE A 132 -6.46 3.79 -3.63
CA ILE A 132 -7.89 4.11 -3.54
C ILE A 132 -8.42 4.56 -4.88
N ASP A 133 -9.66 4.18 -5.16
CA ASP A 133 -10.34 4.62 -6.36
C ASP A 133 -10.74 6.11 -6.24
N SER A 134 -10.60 6.85 -7.34
CA SER A 134 -11.06 8.23 -7.54
C SER A 134 -10.23 9.35 -6.87
N TYR A 135 -10.09 9.38 -5.54
CA TYR A 135 -9.54 10.55 -4.82
C TYR A 135 -8.03 10.50 -4.56
N ASP A 136 -7.31 9.51 -5.07
CA ASP A 136 -5.88 9.29 -4.83
C ASP A 136 -5.03 10.55 -5.01
N TYR A 137 -5.16 11.26 -6.13
CA TYR A 137 -4.42 12.49 -6.39
C TYR A 137 -4.68 13.58 -5.34
N PHE A 138 -5.96 13.82 -5.01
CA PHE A 138 -6.36 14.88 -4.08
C PHE A 138 -5.98 14.52 -2.64
N VAL A 139 -6.10 13.26 -2.26
CA VAL A 139 -5.66 12.74 -0.97
C VAL A 139 -4.14 12.89 -0.83
N LEU A 140 -3.38 12.50 -1.85
CA LEU A 140 -1.93 12.67 -1.87
C LEU A 140 -1.54 14.14 -1.72
N ALA A 141 -2.17 15.04 -2.48
CA ALA A 141 -1.91 16.48 -2.38
C ALA A 141 -2.12 16.99 -0.94
N ARG A 142 -3.20 16.59 -0.29
CA ARG A 142 -3.50 16.97 1.10
C ARG A 142 -2.52 16.39 2.11
N ILE A 143 -2.07 15.15 1.93
CA ILE A 143 -1.02 14.56 2.78
C ILE A 143 0.25 15.41 2.68
N LEU A 144 0.68 15.75 1.45
CA LEU A 144 1.92 16.49 1.20
C LEU A 144 1.90 17.96 1.64
N GLU A 145 0.74 18.52 2.00
CA GLU A 145 0.67 19.84 2.65
C GLU A 145 1.28 19.81 4.07
N SER A 146 1.09 18.71 4.81
CA SER A 146 1.42 18.64 6.26
C SER A 146 2.40 17.53 6.64
N PHE A 147 2.49 16.46 5.85
CA PHE A 147 3.32 15.29 6.08
C PHE A 147 4.41 15.15 5.01
N ARG A 148 5.47 14.43 5.33
CA ARG A 148 6.66 14.17 4.52
C ARG A 148 6.97 12.67 4.56
N PRO A 149 6.09 11.84 3.94
CA PRO A 149 6.38 10.44 3.70
C PRO A 149 7.61 10.23 2.82
#